data_AF-A0A7R9BHA9-F1
#
_entry.id   AF-A0A7R9BHA9-F1
#
_cell.length_a   1.000
_cell.length_b   1.000
_cell.length_c   1.000
_cell.angle_alpha   90.00
_cell.angle_beta   90.00
_cell.angle_gamma   90.00
#
_symmetry.space_group_name_H-M   'P 1'
#
loop_
_entity.id
_entity.type
_entity.pdbx_description
1 polymer ?
#
loop_
_entity_poly.entity_id
_entity_poly.type
_entity_poly.pdbx_seq_one_letter_code
_entity_poly.pdbx_strand_id
1 'polypeptide(L)'
;MWAQNWESIFPAVSEFKTKSLDVTDEMLKQNYTVRRMFEISDKFFEDLGLISVNDGAADFYGLSMLERPEDGREVVCHAEGFQGITPPLKRSEEDFDAGSKFHVAAGVPYIRYFVAFILQFDFHQTLCTAAGQFNPSDPAEHLLHNCDINGNLKAGGKLKKLLEAGSSKPWKETLFELTGRREMSVQPLLNYFEKLRDYIQKYLKTNNVPVGWENSL
;
A
#
# COMPACT_ATOMS: atom_id res chain seq x y z
N MET A 1 -2.32 -13.80 -10.85
CA MET A 1 -1.50 -15.02 -10.88
C MET A 1 -1.36 -15.63 -9.49
N TRP A 2 -0.89 -14.92 -8.46
CA TRP A 2 -0.65 -15.50 -7.10
C TRP A 2 -1.39 -14.77 -5.97
N ALA A 3 -2.63 -14.37 -6.23
CA ALA A 3 -3.65 -13.78 -5.33
C ALA A 3 -3.25 -12.74 -4.25
N GLN A 4 -2.02 -12.23 -4.23
CA GLN A 4 -1.53 -11.24 -3.25
C GLN A 4 -2.18 -9.85 -3.34
N ASN A 5 -2.93 -9.58 -4.42
CA ASN A 5 -3.91 -8.49 -4.51
C ASN A 5 -5.08 -8.94 -5.38
N TRP A 6 -6.29 -8.42 -5.09
CA TRP A 6 -7.55 -8.78 -5.76
C TRP A 6 -8.18 -7.58 -6.49
N GLU A 7 -7.43 -6.49 -6.68
CA GLU A 7 -7.89 -5.26 -7.35
C GLU A 7 -8.46 -5.53 -8.76
N SER A 8 -7.81 -6.42 -9.52
CA SER A 8 -8.24 -6.78 -10.88
C SER A 8 -9.57 -7.54 -10.96
N ILE A 9 -10.08 -8.09 -9.85
CA ILE A 9 -11.42 -8.70 -9.79
C ILE A 9 -12.48 -7.77 -9.18
N PHE A 10 -12.12 -6.54 -8.78
CA PHE A 10 -13.07 -5.55 -8.25
C PHE A 10 -14.32 -5.36 -9.14
N PRO A 11 -14.23 -5.28 -10.49
CA PRO A 11 -15.40 -5.18 -11.36
C PRO A 11 -16.36 -6.38 -11.31
N ALA A 12 -15.90 -7.54 -10.84
CA ALA A 12 -16.68 -8.78 -10.72
C ALA A 12 -17.27 -8.99 -9.31
N VAL A 13 -16.71 -8.35 -8.27
CA VAL A 13 -17.16 -8.49 -6.87
C VAL A 13 -17.90 -7.26 -6.32
N SER A 14 -17.85 -6.11 -7.00
CA SER A 14 -18.58 -4.91 -6.58
C SER A 14 -20.09 -5.05 -6.86
N GLU A 15 -20.90 -5.15 -5.80
CA GLU A 15 -22.37 -5.07 -5.91
C GLU A 15 -22.85 -3.70 -6.42
N PHE A 16 -22.07 -2.65 -6.15
CA PHE A 16 -22.42 -1.29 -6.51
C PHE A 16 -22.03 -0.99 -7.95
N LYS A 17 -23.03 -0.58 -8.75
CA LYS A 17 -22.84 0.06 -10.06
C LYS A 17 -22.36 1.52 -9.95
N THR A 18 -21.52 1.80 -8.98
CA THR A 18 -20.74 3.04 -8.90
C THR A 18 -19.73 3.07 -10.04
N LYS A 19 -19.29 4.27 -10.45
CA LYS A 19 -18.04 4.36 -11.21
C LYS A 19 -16.91 3.83 -10.33
N SER A 20 -16.01 3.04 -10.91
CA SER A 20 -14.74 2.71 -10.27
C SER A 20 -13.97 4.01 -9.98
N LEU A 21 -13.13 4.01 -8.94
CA LEU A 21 -12.10 5.04 -8.75
C LEU A 21 -10.86 4.78 -9.63
N ASP A 22 -10.90 3.76 -10.48
CA ASP A 22 -9.95 3.56 -11.57
C ASP A 22 -9.96 4.77 -12.54
N VAL A 23 -8.83 5.45 -12.60
CA VAL A 23 -8.59 6.63 -13.44
C VAL A 23 -7.85 6.31 -14.75
N THR A 24 -7.57 5.03 -15.03
CA THR A 24 -6.74 4.59 -16.18
C THR A 24 -7.24 5.15 -17.51
N ASP A 25 -8.54 5.02 -17.80
CA ASP A 25 -9.17 5.59 -19.01
C ASP A 25 -8.94 7.09 -19.14
N GLU A 26 -8.97 7.82 -18.02
CA GLU A 26 -8.83 9.28 -17.99
C GLU A 26 -7.36 9.71 -18.13
N MET A 27 -6.44 8.96 -17.54
CA MET A 27 -5.00 9.12 -17.76
C MET A 27 -4.62 8.87 -19.22
N LEU A 28 -5.22 7.85 -19.87
CA LEU A 28 -5.06 7.59 -21.30
C LEU A 28 -5.63 8.74 -22.16
N LYS A 29 -6.86 9.18 -21.90
CA LYS A 29 -7.48 10.34 -22.59
C LYS A 29 -6.65 11.62 -22.49
N GLN A 30 -6.00 11.84 -21.34
CA GLN A 30 -5.15 13.01 -21.09
C GLN A 30 -3.67 12.80 -21.49
N ASN A 31 -3.34 11.72 -22.20
CA ASN A 31 -1.99 11.37 -22.64
C ASN A 31 -0.95 11.44 -21.50
N TYR A 32 -1.21 10.73 -20.39
CA TYR A 32 -0.21 10.56 -19.33
C TYR A 32 0.96 9.68 -19.82
N THR A 33 2.18 10.20 -19.66
CA THR A 33 3.44 9.45 -19.82
C THR A 33 3.95 8.99 -18.47
N VAL A 34 4.89 8.03 -18.44
CA VAL A 34 5.50 7.62 -17.16
C VAL A 34 6.23 8.79 -16.51
N ARG A 35 6.95 9.62 -17.29
CA ARG A 35 7.58 10.85 -16.80
C ARG A 35 6.59 11.77 -16.07
N ARG A 36 5.40 12.00 -16.63
CA ARG A 36 4.34 12.82 -15.99
C ARG A 36 3.83 12.23 -14.68
N MET A 37 3.76 10.90 -14.56
CA MET A 37 3.38 10.24 -13.30
C MET A 37 4.42 10.46 -12.20
N PHE A 38 5.72 10.37 -12.54
CA PHE A 38 6.80 10.67 -11.60
C PHE A 38 6.86 12.16 -11.23
N GLU A 39 6.68 13.09 -12.20
CA GLU A 39 6.63 14.54 -11.93
C GLU A 39 5.49 14.92 -10.96
N ILE A 40 4.32 14.28 -11.08
CA ILE A 40 3.20 14.47 -10.14
C ILE A 40 3.53 13.93 -8.74
N SER A 41 4.23 12.80 -8.65
CA SER A 41 4.69 12.25 -7.37
C SER A 41 5.78 13.10 -6.71
N ASP A 42 6.70 13.66 -7.49
CA ASP A 42 7.76 14.55 -7.02
C ASP A 42 7.13 15.81 -6.43
N LYS A 43 6.20 16.43 -7.17
CA LYS A 43 5.43 17.59 -6.70
C LYS A 43 4.66 17.33 -5.39
N PHE A 44 4.07 16.14 -5.21
CA PHE A 44 3.40 15.79 -3.94
C PHE A 44 4.38 15.82 -2.74
N PHE A 45 5.62 15.40 -2.93
CA PHE A 45 6.65 15.49 -1.89
C PHE A 45 7.17 16.93 -1.70
N GLU A 46 7.32 17.71 -2.78
CA GLU A 46 7.63 19.15 -2.70
C GLU A 46 6.55 19.94 -1.93
N ASP A 47 5.26 19.69 -2.19
CA ASP A 47 4.13 20.34 -1.51
C ASP A 47 4.04 19.95 -0.02
N LEU A 48 4.66 18.84 0.38
CA LEU A 48 4.89 18.46 1.79
C LEU A 48 6.13 19.13 2.42
N GLY A 49 6.98 19.80 1.64
CA GLY A 49 8.25 20.39 2.11
C GLY A 49 9.40 19.38 2.25
N LEU A 50 9.34 18.28 1.49
CA LEU A 50 10.45 17.34 1.32
C LEU A 50 11.39 17.82 0.19
N ILE A 51 12.46 17.07 -0.04
CA ILE A 51 13.47 17.39 -1.05
C ILE A 51 12.96 16.91 -2.42
N SER A 52 13.00 17.80 -3.42
CA SER A 52 12.69 17.48 -4.81
C SER A 52 13.68 16.46 -5.37
N VAL A 53 13.21 15.53 -6.20
CA VAL A 53 14.06 14.60 -6.96
C VAL A 53 14.98 15.37 -7.93
N ASN A 54 14.65 16.63 -8.23
CA ASN A 54 15.44 17.54 -9.08
C ASN A 54 16.40 18.48 -8.31
N ASP A 55 16.59 18.33 -6.98
CA ASP A 55 17.39 19.24 -6.13
C ASP A 55 18.93 19.08 -6.29
N GLY A 56 19.42 19.07 -7.54
CA GLY A 56 20.83 19.27 -7.91
C GLY A 56 21.82 18.14 -7.59
N ALA A 57 21.45 17.13 -6.79
CA ALA A 57 22.39 16.10 -6.32
C ALA A 57 22.79 15.05 -7.39
N ALA A 58 21.87 14.71 -8.30
CA ALA A 58 22.11 13.83 -9.46
C ALA A 58 20.97 13.99 -10.48
N ASP A 59 21.23 13.68 -11.77
CA ASP A 59 20.15 13.57 -12.77
C ASP A 59 19.39 12.24 -12.60
N PHE A 60 18.46 12.20 -11.65
CA PHE A 60 17.64 11.02 -11.38
C PHE A 60 16.84 10.59 -12.61
N TYR A 61 16.31 11.54 -13.39
CA TYR A 61 15.44 11.25 -14.53
C TYR A 61 16.20 10.74 -15.75
N GLY A 62 17.40 11.28 -16.02
CA GLY A 62 18.28 10.78 -17.10
C GLY A 62 19.00 9.47 -16.76
N LEU A 63 19.10 9.09 -15.48
CA LEU A 63 19.74 7.85 -15.04
C LEU A 63 18.76 6.72 -14.66
N SER A 64 17.46 7.00 -14.53
CA SER A 64 16.45 6.00 -14.12
C SER A 64 15.74 5.34 -15.30
N MET A 65 15.69 4.02 -15.28
CA MET A 65 14.91 3.21 -16.22
C MET A 65 13.43 3.16 -15.76
N LEU A 66 12.65 4.18 -16.13
CA LEU A 66 11.25 4.33 -15.71
C LEU A 66 10.26 3.46 -16.53
N GLU A 67 10.60 3.17 -17.78
CA GLU A 67 9.78 2.39 -18.72
C GLU A 67 10.46 1.04 -19.03
N ARG A 68 9.66 0.03 -19.43
CA ARG A 68 10.21 -1.29 -19.77
C ARG A 68 10.98 -1.20 -21.09
N PRO A 69 12.25 -1.65 -21.16
CA PRO A 69 12.99 -1.74 -22.41
C PRO A 69 12.30 -2.64 -23.44
N GLU A 70 12.25 -2.18 -24.70
CA GLU A 70 11.73 -2.97 -25.84
C GLU A 70 12.74 -4.04 -26.33
N ASP A 71 13.95 -4.09 -25.75
CA ASP A 71 15.06 -4.97 -26.13
C ASP A 71 14.91 -6.45 -25.68
N GLY A 72 13.71 -6.87 -25.27
CA GLY A 72 13.37 -8.27 -25.00
C GLY A 72 13.69 -8.77 -23.58
N ARG A 73 14.16 -7.92 -22.65
CA ARG A 73 14.44 -8.34 -21.26
C ARG A 73 13.18 -8.79 -20.49
N GLU A 74 13.25 -9.92 -19.79
CA GLU A 74 12.14 -10.58 -19.07
C GLU A 74 12.07 -10.27 -17.56
N VAL A 75 10.92 -10.57 -16.92
CA VAL A 75 10.61 -10.34 -15.49
C VAL A 75 9.65 -11.42 -14.92
N VAL A 76 9.84 -11.88 -13.66
CA VAL A 76 9.26 -13.15 -13.12
C VAL A 76 8.81 -13.02 -11.64
N CYS A 77 7.79 -13.81 -11.19
CA CYS A 77 6.93 -13.57 -10.00
C CYS A 77 6.04 -14.82 -9.63
N HIS A 78 5.35 -15.07 -8.47
CA HIS A 78 5.20 -14.42 -7.14
C HIS A 78 4.37 -15.15 -5.98
N ALA A 79 4.25 -16.49 -5.82
CA ALA A 79 3.31 -17.18 -4.86
C ALA A 79 3.79 -17.43 -3.38
N GLU A 80 3.06 -17.95 -2.37
CA GLU A 80 1.64 -17.94 -1.85
C GLU A 80 1.62 -18.62 -0.43
N GLY A 81 0.52 -18.61 0.37
CA GLY A 81 0.39 -19.52 1.53
C GLY A 81 -0.55 -19.24 2.72
N PHE A 82 -1.12 -18.03 2.91
CA PHE A 82 -1.98 -17.70 4.08
C PHE A 82 -3.44 -17.37 3.73
N GLN A 83 -3.81 -17.49 2.46
CA GLN A 83 -4.86 -16.65 1.86
C GLN A 83 -6.16 -17.38 1.52
N GLY A 84 -6.37 -18.59 2.05
CA GLY A 84 -7.62 -19.36 1.87
C GLY A 84 -7.85 -19.89 0.45
N ILE A 85 -6.79 -20.02 -0.34
CA ILE A 85 -6.84 -20.56 -1.71
C ILE A 85 -6.17 -21.94 -1.80
N THR A 86 -6.51 -22.69 -2.85
CA THR A 86 -5.91 -23.99 -3.20
C THR A 86 -5.37 -23.93 -4.64
N PRO A 87 -4.26 -24.62 -4.99
CA PRO A 87 -3.79 -24.68 -6.37
C PRO A 87 -4.82 -25.37 -7.30
N PRO A 88 -4.98 -24.89 -8.55
CA PRO A 88 -5.99 -25.41 -9.48
C PRO A 88 -5.65 -26.80 -10.05
N LEU A 89 -4.45 -27.31 -9.79
CA LEU A 89 -3.95 -28.63 -10.16
C LEU A 89 -3.23 -29.25 -8.97
N LYS A 90 -3.21 -30.58 -8.89
CA LYS A 90 -2.49 -31.29 -7.83
C LYS A 90 -0.99 -30.98 -7.89
N ARG A 91 -0.38 -30.77 -6.72
CA ARG A 91 1.07 -30.54 -6.53
C ARG A 91 1.70 -31.72 -5.80
N SER A 92 3.02 -31.76 -5.75
CA SER A 92 3.84 -32.83 -5.19
C SER A 92 5.17 -32.29 -4.66
N GLU A 93 5.96 -33.11 -3.96
CA GLU A 93 7.33 -32.74 -3.53
C GLU A 93 8.33 -32.66 -4.71
N GLU A 94 7.92 -33.03 -5.93
CA GLU A 94 8.70 -32.75 -7.16
C GLU A 94 8.50 -31.30 -7.64
N ASP A 95 7.50 -30.58 -7.08
CA ASP A 95 7.17 -29.20 -7.39
C ASP A 95 7.75 -28.23 -6.36
N PHE A 96 8.35 -27.12 -6.81
CA PHE A 96 8.81 -26.04 -5.93
C PHE A 96 8.06 -24.72 -6.20
N ASP A 97 6.76 -24.69 -5.88
CA ASP A 97 5.89 -23.54 -6.15
C ASP A 97 6.37 -22.25 -5.47
N ALA A 98 6.97 -22.33 -4.29
CA ALA A 98 7.60 -21.20 -3.61
C ALA A 98 8.79 -20.62 -4.42
N GLY A 99 9.44 -21.42 -5.25
CA GLY A 99 10.48 -20.97 -6.19
C GLY A 99 9.97 -20.02 -7.28
N SER A 100 8.67 -20.03 -7.58
CA SER A 100 8.07 -19.00 -8.44
C SER A 100 8.13 -17.59 -7.82
N LYS A 101 8.26 -17.49 -6.49
CA LYS A 101 8.38 -16.21 -5.79
C LYS A 101 9.76 -15.62 -6.04
N PHE A 102 9.84 -14.56 -6.84
CA PHE A 102 11.03 -13.71 -6.98
C PHE A 102 11.74 -13.44 -5.63
N HIS A 103 11.01 -13.11 -4.56
CA HIS A 103 11.61 -12.88 -3.23
C HIS A 103 12.27 -14.12 -2.61
N VAL A 104 11.81 -15.34 -2.94
CA VAL A 104 12.46 -16.59 -2.55
C VAL A 104 13.68 -16.83 -3.46
N ALA A 105 13.49 -16.79 -4.78
CA ALA A 105 14.54 -17.04 -5.77
C ALA A 105 15.72 -16.04 -5.71
N ALA A 106 15.45 -14.79 -5.34
CA ALA A 106 16.43 -13.70 -5.19
C ALA A 106 16.85 -13.44 -3.73
N GLY A 107 16.39 -14.26 -2.76
CA GLY A 107 16.80 -14.14 -1.35
C GLY A 107 16.42 -12.83 -0.66
N VAL A 108 15.30 -12.22 -1.02
CA VAL A 108 14.86 -10.90 -0.51
C VAL A 108 13.80 -11.07 0.60
N PRO A 109 14.11 -10.79 1.89
CA PRO A 109 13.18 -11.01 3.00
C PRO A 109 11.79 -10.37 2.83
N TYR A 110 10.73 -11.19 2.81
CA TYR A 110 9.36 -10.75 2.51
C TYR A 110 8.62 -10.08 3.69
N ILE A 111 9.06 -10.32 4.94
CA ILE A 111 8.44 -9.75 6.15
C ILE A 111 8.35 -8.21 6.13
N ARG A 112 9.22 -7.55 5.34
CA ARG A 112 9.18 -6.10 5.11
C ARG A 112 7.82 -5.59 4.63
N TYR A 113 7.11 -6.38 3.81
CA TYR A 113 5.81 -5.99 3.27
C TYR A 113 4.74 -6.06 4.35
N PHE A 114 4.65 -7.15 5.11
CA PHE A 114 3.71 -7.28 6.22
C PHE A 114 3.88 -6.14 7.26
N VAL A 115 5.13 -5.81 7.60
CA VAL A 115 5.45 -4.70 8.51
C VAL A 115 5.05 -3.34 7.90
N ALA A 116 5.36 -3.10 6.62
CA ALA A 116 4.97 -1.87 5.94
C ALA A 116 3.43 -1.72 5.82
N PHE A 117 2.70 -2.81 5.55
CA PHE A 117 1.24 -2.81 5.48
C PHE A 117 0.55 -2.48 6.81
N ILE A 118 1.21 -2.70 7.96
CA ILE A 118 0.74 -2.21 9.27
C ILE A 118 1.17 -0.75 9.48
N LEU A 119 2.46 -0.46 9.31
CA LEU A 119 3.03 0.86 9.57
C LEU A 119 2.44 1.96 8.69
N GLN A 120 2.07 1.68 7.43
CA GLN A 120 1.50 2.68 6.53
C GLN A 120 0.21 3.31 7.09
N PHE A 121 -0.65 2.54 7.77
CA PHE A 121 -1.86 3.10 8.39
C PHE A 121 -1.56 3.81 9.72
N ASP A 122 -0.57 3.35 10.49
CA ASP A 122 -0.09 4.02 11.71
C ASP A 122 0.51 5.40 11.38
N PHE A 123 1.29 5.46 10.29
CA PHE A 123 1.85 6.68 9.74
C PHE A 123 0.76 7.57 9.15
N HIS A 124 -0.11 7.04 8.27
CA HIS A 124 -1.23 7.79 7.67
C HIS A 124 -2.11 8.44 8.74
N GLN A 125 -2.57 7.68 9.74
CA GLN A 125 -3.37 8.23 10.85
C GLN A 125 -2.62 9.34 11.61
N THR A 126 -1.33 9.16 11.89
CA THR A 126 -0.51 10.15 12.57
C THR A 126 -0.32 11.43 11.74
N LEU A 127 -0.12 11.29 10.43
CA LEU A 127 0.05 12.40 9.49
C LEU A 127 -1.28 13.14 9.26
N CYS A 128 -2.39 12.43 9.15
CA CYS A 128 -3.74 13.01 9.05
C CYS A 128 -4.13 13.81 10.30
N THR A 129 -3.82 13.31 11.50
CA THR A 129 -4.01 14.07 12.74
C THR A 129 -3.08 15.28 12.82
N ALA A 130 -1.83 15.18 12.36
CA ALA A 130 -0.94 16.34 12.24
C ALA A 130 -1.40 17.38 11.21
N ALA A 131 -2.07 16.92 10.14
CA ALA A 131 -2.67 17.75 9.11
C ALA A 131 -3.97 18.43 9.55
N GLY A 132 -4.63 17.93 10.61
CA GLY A 132 -5.95 18.38 11.05
C GLY A 132 -7.13 17.74 10.33
N GLN A 133 -6.90 16.65 9.58
CA GLN A 133 -7.92 15.94 8.78
C GLN A 133 -8.35 14.58 9.38
N PHE A 134 -7.87 14.23 10.57
CA PHE A 134 -8.36 13.07 11.31
C PHE A 134 -8.28 13.29 12.82
N ASN A 135 -9.41 13.13 13.51
CA ASN A 135 -9.49 13.19 14.96
C ASN A 135 -9.69 11.78 15.55
N PRO A 136 -8.70 11.18 16.23
CA PRO A 136 -8.86 9.85 16.83
C PRO A 136 -9.96 9.79 17.92
N SER A 137 -10.36 10.93 18.48
CA SER A 137 -11.42 11.05 19.48
C SER A 137 -12.82 11.29 18.87
N ASP A 138 -12.89 11.70 17.60
CA ASP A 138 -14.13 11.75 16.81
C ASP A 138 -13.84 11.32 15.35
N PRO A 139 -13.78 9.99 15.10
CA PRO A 139 -13.57 9.47 13.75
C PRO A 139 -14.85 9.51 12.89
N ALA A 140 -15.97 10.03 13.40
CA ALA A 140 -17.23 10.11 12.66
C ALA A 140 -17.33 11.38 11.82
N GLU A 141 -16.82 12.51 12.33
CA GLU A 141 -16.71 13.78 11.61
C GLU A 141 -15.71 13.70 10.44
N HIS A 142 -14.53 13.12 10.69
CA HIS A 142 -13.45 13.00 9.71
C HIS A 142 -12.97 11.55 9.58
N LEU A 143 -13.29 10.93 8.44
CA LEU A 143 -12.97 9.53 8.15
C LEU A 143 -11.54 9.39 7.63
N LEU A 144 -10.76 8.47 8.20
CA LEU A 144 -9.34 8.28 7.87
C LEU A 144 -9.09 7.93 6.39
N HIS A 145 -10.05 7.28 5.71
CA HIS A 145 -9.99 6.97 4.28
C HIS A 145 -10.35 8.15 3.35
N ASN A 146 -10.76 9.29 3.89
CA ASN A 146 -11.01 10.54 3.15
C ASN A 146 -9.91 11.60 3.37
N CYS A 147 -8.88 11.30 4.16
CA CYS A 147 -7.78 12.23 4.44
C CYS A 147 -6.79 12.34 3.27
N ASP A 148 -6.46 13.56 2.88
CA ASP A 148 -5.36 13.90 1.96
C ASP A 148 -4.37 14.85 2.64
N ILE A 149 -3.13 14.39 2.83
CA ILE A 149 -2.07 15.18 3.49
C ILE A 149 -1.38 16.18 2.54
N ASN A 150 -1.76 16.25 1.26
CA ASN A 150 -1.13 17.13 0.28
C ASN A 150 -1.09 18.61 0.73
N GLY A 151 -0.01 19.31 0.38
CA GLY A 151 0.24 20.70 0.82
C GLY A 151 0.51 20.88 2.32
N ASN A 152 0.48 19.82 3.14
CA ASN A 152 0.50 19.95 4.59
C ASN A 152 1.90 19.85 5.20
N LEU A 153 2.57 21.00 5.31
CA LEU A 153 3.92 21.12 5.90
C LEU A 153 4.06 20.58 7.34
N LYS A 154 2.97 20.42 8.12
CA LYS A 154 3.02 19.81 9.46
C LYS A 154 3.13 18.29 9.38
N ALA A 155 2.37 17.66 8.48
CA ALA A 155 2.51 16.24 8.16
C ALA A 155 3.88 15.98 7.50
N GLY A 156 4.22 16.76 6.47
CA GLY A 156 5.49 16.65 5.77
C GLY A 156 6.71 16.83 6.67
N GLY A 157 6.71 17.80 7.59
CA GLY A 157 7.79 17.97 8.58
C GLY A 157 7.93 16.77 9.55
N LYS A 158 6.83 16.10 9.90
CA LYS A 158 6.86 14.84 10.67
C LYS A 158 7.46 13.69 9.85
N LEU A 159 7.05 13.55 8.60
CA LEU A 159 7.58 12.53 7.68
C LEU A 159 9.06 12.76 7.36
N LYS A 160 9.47 14.00 7.14
CA LYS A 160 10.86 14.41 6.93
C LYS A 160 11.76 13.96 8.09
N LYS A 161 11.37 14.29 9.32
CA LYS A 161 12.13 13.91 10.53
C LYS A 161 12.24 12.39 10.73
N LEU A 162 11.21 11.62 10.35
CA LEU A 162 11.24 10.16 10.35
C LEU A 162 12.30 9.63 9.38
N LEU A 163 12.35 10.17 8.16
CA LEU A 163 13.26 9.75 7.09
C LEU A 163 14.71 10.19 7.38
N GLU A 164 14.92 11.41 7.84
CA GLU A 164 16.24 11.97 8.22
C GLU A 164 16.95 11.14 9.32
N ALA A 165 16.19 10.45 10.18
CA ALA A 165 16.77 9.58 11.20
C ALA A 165 17.46 8.34 10.62
N GLY A 166 17.05 7.85 9.43
CA GLY A 166 17.58 6.66 8.78
C GLY A 166 17.71 5.47 9.74
N SER A 167 18.90 4.88 9.80
CA SER A 167 19.27 3.81 10.75
C SER A 167 20.08 4.30 11.96
N SER A 168 20.17 5.61 12.19
CA SER A 168 21.00 6.20 13.28
C SER A 168 20.48 5.93 14.70
N LYS A 169 19.22 5.51 14.82
CA LYS A 169 18.51 5.23 16.09
C LYS A 169 17.78 3.89 16.02
N PRO A 170 17.50 3.24 17.16
CA PRO A 170 16.57 2.11 17.21
C PRO A 170 15.19 2.50 16.67
N TRP A 171 14.61 1.67 15.81
CA TRP A 171 13.35 1.98 15.12
C TRP A 171 12.18 2.34 16.04
N LYS A 172 12.17 1.82 17.28
CA LYS A 172 11.15 2.13 18.30
C LYS A 172 11.19 3.60 18.76
N GLU A 173 12.36 4.21 18.80
CA GLU A 173 12.51 5.64 19.13
C GLU A 173 12.09 6.50 17.94
N THR A 174 12.50 6.13 16.72
CA THR A 174 12.07 6.77 15.47
C THR A 174 10.55 6.71 15.29
N LEU A 175 9.92 5.57 15.62
CA LEU A 175 8.46 5.41 15.67
C LEU A 175 7.83 6.30 16.74
N PHE A 176 8.40 6.35 17.94
CA PHE A 176 7.90 7.16 19.06
C PHE A 176 7.96 8.66 18.75
N GLU A 177 9.01 9.15 18.09
CA GLU A 177 9.12 10.55 17.65
C GLU A 177 8.07 10.93 16.59
N LEU A 178 7.55 9.96 15.81
CA LEU A 178 6.44 10.18 14.89
C LEU A 178 5.07 10.05 15.59
N THR A 179 4.77 8.89 16.17
CA THR A 179 3.41 8.46 16.59
C THR A 179 3.13 8.62 18.09
N GLY A 180 4.15 8.89 18.90
CA GLY A 180 4.06 8.84 20.37
C GLY A 180 4.05 7.43 20.95
N ARG A 181 4.30 6.38 20.14
CA ARG A 181 4.28 4.97 20.58
C ARG A 181 5.56 4.22 20.18
N ARG A 182 6.01 3.28 21.03
CA ARG A 182 7.19 2.41 20.78
C ARG A 182 6.86 1.06 20.15
N GLU A 183 5.58 0.71 20.07
CA GLU A 183 5.08 -0.53 19.46
C GLU A 183 4.18 -0.19 18.27
N MET A 184 4.19 -1.05 17.25
CA MET A 184 3.35 -0.92 16.07
C MET A 184 1.88 -1.21 16.41
N SER A 185 0.94 -0.47 15.83
CA SER A 185 -0.49 -0.70 16.05
C SER A 185 -1.21 -1.12 14.77
N VAL A 186 -2.02 -2.18 14.85
CA VAL A 186 -2.97 -2.56 13.78
C VAL A 186 -4.28 -1.76 13.85
N GLN A 187 -4.54 -1.05 14.96
CA GLN A 187 -5.80 -0.30 15.14
C GLN A 187 -6.06 0.73 14.02
N PRO A 188 -5.07 1.50 13.52
CA PRO A 188 -5.29 2.42 12.41
C PRO A 188 -5.76 1.74 11.11
N LEU A 189 -5.28 0.53 10.82
CA LEU A 189 -5.75 -0.30 9.70
C LEU A 189 -7.21 -0.74 9.95
N LEU A 190 -7.52 -1.20 11.17
CA LEU A 190 -8.87 -1.60 11.55
C LEU A 190 -9.87 -0.43 11.52
N ASN A 191 -9.42 0.80 11.83
CA ASN A 191 -10.21 2.02 11.73
C ASN A 191 -10.46 2.40 10.26
N TYR A 192 -9.40 2.38 9.42
CA TYR A 192 -9.50 2.73 7.99
C TYR A 192 -10.58 1.93 7.26
N PHE A 193 -10.60 0.61 7.49
CA PHE A 193 -11.52 -0.33 6.85
C PHE A 193 -12.80 -0.63 7.65
N GLU A 194 -13.10 0.09 8.74
CA GLU A 194 -14.23 -0.19 9.62
C GLU A 194 -15.56 -0.28 8.87
N LYS A 195 -15.94 0.77 8.13
CA LYS A 195 -17.21 0.81 7.39
C LYS A 195 -17.33 -0.29 6.32
N LEU A 196 -16.20 -0.72 5.73
CA LEU A 196 -16.17 -1.82 4.77
C LEU A 196 -16.35 -3.17 5.46
N ARG A 197 -15.64 -3.39 6.58
CA ARG A 197 -15.79 -4.59 7.42
C ARG A 197 -17.23 -4.77 7.92
N ASP A 198 -17.84 -3.70 8.39
CA ASP A 198 -19.20 -3.74 8.94
C ASP A 198 -20.25 -4.03 7.84
N TYR A 199 -20.08 -3.43 6.64
CA TYR A 199 -20.89 -3.78 5.46
C TYR A 199 -20.71 -5.25 5.06
N ILE A 200 -19.47 -5.74 4.97
CA ILE A 200 -19.17 -7.14 4.63
C ILE A 200 -19.77 -8.10 5.67
N GLN A 201 -19.60 -7.85 6.97
CA GLN A 201 -20.17 -8.69 8.03
C GLN A 201 -21.70 -8.73 7.96
N LYS A 202 -22.35 -7.58 7.71
CA LYS A 202 -23.79 -7.51 7.48
C LYS A 202 -24.20 -8.30 6.24
N TYR A 203 -23.46 -8.15 5.14
CA TYR A 203 -23.71 -8.82 3.87
C TYR A 203 -23.65 -10.34 3.98
N LEU A 204 -22.55 -10.87 4.55
CA LEU A 204 -22.33 -12.30 4.75
C LEU A 204 -23.48 -12.90 5.60
N LYS A 205 -23.87 -12.20 6.67
CA LYS A 205 -25.00 -12.61 7.53
C LYS A 205 -26.35 -12.56 6.82
N THR A 206 -26.63 -11.54 6.02
CA THR A 206 -27.90 -11.41 5.28
C THR A 206 -28.05 -12.49 4.20
N ASN A 207 -26.95 -12.88 3.55
CA ASN A 207 -26.96 -13.86 2.46
C ASN A 207 -26.60 -15.29 2.91
N ASN A 208 -26.39 -15.53 4.21
CA ASN A 208 -25.97 -16.80 4.80
C ASN A 208 -24.67 -17.37 4.19
N VAL A 209 -23.74 -16.50 3.81
CA VAL A 209 -22.44 -16.90 3.26
C VAL A 209 -21.56 -17.41 4.41
N PRO A 210 -20.99 -18.63 4.33
CA PRO A 210 -20.09 -19.15 5.36
C PRO A 210 -18.81 -18.33 5.47
N VAL A 211 -18.21 -18.30 6.66
CA VAL A 211 -17.00 -17.53 6.95
C VAL A 211 -15.86 -18.49 7.31
N GLY A 212 -14.71 -18.31 6.66
CA GLY A 212 -13.61 -19.27 6.67
C GLY A 212 -13.72 -20.27 5.51
N TRP A 213 -12.88 -21.29 5.55
CA TRP A 213 -12.77 -22.35 4.54
C TRP A 213 -12.51 -23.68 5.23
N GLU A 214 -12.90 -24.79 4.60
CA GLU A 214 -12.49 -26.12 5.03
C GLU A 214 -11.01 -26.33 4.71
N ASN A 215 -10.31 -27.14 5.52
CA ASN A 215 -8.90 -27.42 5.28
C ASN A 215 -8.73 -28.28 4.03
N SER A 216 -8.15 -27.71 2.97
CA SER A 216 -7.67 -28.47 1.82
C SER A 216 -6.45 -29.31 2.22
N LEU A 217 -6.65 -30.62 2.33
CA LEU A 217 -5.64 -31.67 2.51
C LEU A 217 -5.50 -32.49 1.21
#